data_AF-K9XMY3-F1
#
_entry.id   AF-K9XMY3-F1
#
_cell.length_a   1.000
_cell.length_b   1.000
_cell.length_c   1.000
_cell.angle_alpha   90.00
_cell.angle_beta   90.00
_cell.angle_gamma   90.00
#
_symmetry.space_group_name_H-M   'P 1'
#
loop_
_entity.id
_entity.type
_entity.pdbx_description
1 polymer ?
#
loop_
_entity_poly.entity_id
_entity_poly.type
_entity_poly.pdbx_seq_one_letter_code
_entity_poly.pdbx_strand_id
1 'polypeptide(L)'
;MDTLIKSYTLIIGLYLGVGNMGGKFVELIREVVQHAIKTGYLTVEAEEKLRSMLKKKYEVEDFEAFILLQQAAMLGKVKQESRELLISSRSY
;
A
#
# COMPACT_ATOMS: atom_id res chain seq x y z
N MET A 1 5.27 4.80 -34.74
CA MET A 1 5.69 5.29 -33.41
C MET A 1 5.30 4.31 -32.29
N ASP A 2 4.21 3.54 -32.42
CA ASP A 2 3.77 2.58 -31.38
C ASP A 2 4.65 1.35 -31.14
N THR A 3 5.39 0.88 -32.15
CA THR A 3 6.19 -0.35 -32.03
C THR A 3 7.43 -0.17 -31.14
N LEU A 4 8.01 1.03 -31.14
CA LEU A 4 9.18 1.37 -30.31
C LEU A 4 8.80 1.52 -28.84
N ILE A 5 7.66 2.15 -28.54
CA ILE A 5 7.16 2.32 -27.16
C ILE A 5 6.89 0.96 -26.51
N LYS A 6 6.27 0.02 -27.25
CA LYS A 6 6.00 -1.34 -26.74
C LYS A 6 7.28 -2.13 -26.44
N SER A 7 8.35 -1.92 -27.21
CA SER A 7 9.66 -2.55 -26.97
C SER A 7 10.33 -2.03 -25.69
N TYR A 8 10.31 -0.72 -25.45
CA TYR A 8 10.89 -0.12 -24.24
C TYR A 8 10.17 -0.56 -22.95
N THR A 9 8.84 -0.67 -22.98
CA THR A 9 8.07 -1.16 -21.82
C THR A 9 8.41 -2.61 -21.48
N LEU A 10 8.61 -3.46 -22.49
CA LEU A 10 8.95 -4.88 -22.28
C LEU A 10 10.35 -5.06 -21.66
N ILE A 11 11.33 -4.27 -22.13
CA ILE A 11 12.71 -4.33 -21.63
C ILE A 11 12.81 -3.82 -20.19
N ILE A 12 12.12 -2.73 -19.84
CA ILE A 12 12.08 -2.23 -18.46
C ILE A 12 11.44 -3.27 -17.52
N GLY A 13 10.38 -3.96 -17.96
CA GLY A 13 9.73 -5.01 -17.17
C GLY A 13 10.61 -6.23 -16.87
N LEU A 14 11.47 -6.63 -17.82
CA LEU A 14 12.44 -7.72 -17.65
C LEU A 14 13.60 -7.35 -16.71
N TYR A 15 14.06 -6.10 -16.73
CA TYR A 15 15.20 -5.65 -15.91
C TYR A 15 14.80 -5.32 -14.47
N LEU A 16 13.54 -4.96 -14.23
CA LEU A 16 13.02 -4.59 -12.90
C LEU A 16 12.17 -5.70 -12.24
N GLY A 17 12.01 -6.86 -12.87
CA GLY A 17 11.22 -7.97 -12.32
C GLY A 17 9.74 -7.64 -12.15
N VAL A 18 9.19 -6.77 -13.01
CA VAL A 18 7.75 -6.46 -12.99
C VAL A 18 7.03 -7.49 -13.87
N GLY A 19 6.80 -8.66 -13.28
CA GLY A 19 5.99 -9.71 -13.87
C GLY A 19 4.53 -9.27 -14.03
N ASN A 20 4.07 -9.26 -15.29
CA ASN A 20 2.69 -9.60 -15.69
C ASN A 20 1.54 -8.73 -15.12
N MET A 21 1.33 -7.53 -15.67
CA MET A 21 0.03 -6.82 -15.54
C MET A 21 -1.01 -7.38 -16.52
N GLY A 22 -1.42 -8.62 -16.31
CA GLY A 22 -2.47 -9.32 -17.07
C GLY A 22 -3.50 -10.04 -16.21
N GLY A 23 -3.39 -9.94 -14.88
CA GLY A 23 -4.39 -10.40 -13.92
C GLY A 23 -4.83 -9.23 -13.07
N LYS A 24 -6.12 -9.17 -12.69
CA LYS A 24 -6.57 -8.25 -11.64
C LYS A 24 -5.63 -8.40 -10.45
N PHE A 25 -4.86 -7.36 -10.12
CA PHE A 25 -4.11 -7.33 -8.87
C PHE A 25 -5.13 -7.48 -7.76
N VAL A 26 -5.20 -8.66 -7.16
CA VAL A 26 -5.73 -8.80 -5.82
C VAL A 26 -4.65 -8.15 -4.96
N GLU A 27 -4.71 -6.83 -4.82
CA GLU A 27 -3.83 -6.13 -3.88
C GLU A 27 -4.08 -6.72 -2.50
N LEU A 28 -3.04 -7.30 -1.92
CA LEU A 28 -3.12 -7.96 -0.63
C LEU A 28 -2.87 -6.94 0.48
N ILE A 29 -3.44 -7.19 1.67
CA ILE A 29 -3.24 -6.32 2.84
C ILE A 29 -1.75 -6.17 3.12
N ARG A 30 -0.98 -7.26 3.00
CA ARG A 30 0.47 -7.24 3.19
C ARG A 30 1.23 -6.28 2.25
N GLU A 31 0.76 -6.07 1.02
CA GLU A 31 1.44 -5.18 0.07
C GLU A 31 1.23 -3.71 0.46
N VAL A 32 -0.01 -3.36 0.83
CA VAL A 32 -0.35 -2.01 1.30
C VAL A 32 0.39 -1.70 2.61
N VAL A 33 0.44 -2.67 3.53
CA VAL A 33 1.21 -2.58 4.78
C VAL A 33 2.69 -2.34 4.51
N GLN A 34 3.31 -3.16 3.65
CA GLN A 34 4.74 -3.04 3.36
C GLN A 34 5.07 -1.71 2.72
N HIS A 35 4.20 -1.23 1.82
CA HIS A 35 4.35 0.11 1.24
C HIS A 35 4.35 1.18 2.32
N ALA A 36 3.36 1.17 3.22
CA ALA A 36 3.25 2.16 4.29
C ALA A 36 4.42 2.12 5.28
N ILE A 37 4.92 0.92 5.62
CA ILE A 37 6.11 0.76 6.46
C ILE A 37 7.36 1.28 5.77
N LYS A 38 7.50 1.02 4.45
CA LYS A 38 8.66 1.45 3.67
C LYS A 38 8.70 2.96 3.47
N THR A 39 7.55 3.58 3.22
CA THR A 39 7.44 5.04 3.06
C THR A 39 7.40 5.76 4.41
N GLY A 40 7.06 5.06 5.49
CA GLY A 40 6.80 5.65 6.79
C GLY A 40 5.52 6.49 6.81
N TYR A 41 4.63 6.32 5.83
CA TYR A 41 3.42 7.13 5.68
C TYR A 41 2.25 6.31 5.16
N LEU A 42 1.10 6.48 5.81
CA LEU A 42 -0.16 5.83 5.47
C LEU A 42 -1.20 6.92 5.12
N THR A 43 -1.60 6.94 3.85
CA THR A 43 -2.60 7.88 3.34
C THR A 43 -4.01 7.47 3.74
N VAL A 44 -4.95 8.41 3.74
CA VAL A 44 -6.38 8.15 4.00
C VAL A 44 -6.94 7.14 3.00
N GLU A 45 -6.53 7.23 1.73
CA GLU A 45 -6.95 6.27 0.68
C GLU A 45 -6.49 4.84 1.01
N ALA A 46 -5.23 4.68 1.42
CA ALA A 46 -4.68 3.38 1.81
C ALA A 46 -5.36 2.84 3.07
N GLU A 47 -5.69 3.70 4.04
CA GLU A 47 -6.45 3.31 5.24
C GLU A 47 -7.84 2.79 4.90
N GLU A 48 -8.58 3.49 4.04
CA GLU A 48 -9.93 3.07 3.65
C GLU A 48 -9.91 1.77 2.85
N LYS A 49 -8.88 1.61 2.00
CA LYS A 49 -8.64 0.37 1.27
C LYS A 49 -8.36 -0.80 2.21
N LEU A 50 -7.46 -0.64 3.17
CA LEU A 50 -7.20 -1.63 4.22
C LEU A 50 -8.46 -1.98 5.00
N ARG A 51 -9.26 -0.98 5.38
CA ARG A 51 -10.54 -1.18 6.08
C ARG A 51 -11.53 -1.99 5.24
N SER A 52 -11.59 -1.77 3.94
CA SER A 52 -12.43 -2.55 3.01
C SER A 52 -11.94 -3.99 2.86
N MET A 53 -10.62 -4.20 2.82
CA MET A 53 -10.00 -5.53 2.72
C MET A 53 -10.20 -6.36 3.99
N LEU A 54 -10.01 -5.76 5.17
CA LEU A 54 -10.18 -6.42 6.47
C LEU A 54 -11.64 -6.81 6.78
N LYS A 55 -12.62 -6.22 6.09
CA LYS A 55 -14.03 -6.63 6.17
C LYS A 55 -14.32 -7.93 5.42
N LYS A 56 -13.44 -8.34 4.50
CA LYS A 56 -13.55 -9.58 3.73
C LYS A 56 -12.72 -10.67 4.40
N LYS A 57 -12.84 -11.90 3.91
CA LYS A 57 -11.98 -12.99 4.36
C LYS A 57 -10.53 -12.65 3.98
N TYR A 58 -9.64 -12.66 4.97
CA TYR A 58 -8.21 -12.45 4.83
C TYR A 58 -7.45 -13.63 5.43
N GLU A 59 -6.22 -13.84 4.98
CA GLU A 59 -5.35 -14.91 5.47
C GLU A 59 -4.58 -14.45 6.73
N VAL A 60 -3.98 -15.40 7.45
CA VAL A 60 -3.24 -15.09 8.70
C VAL A 60 -2.07 -14.14 8.44
N GLU A 61 -1.40 -14.26 7.30
CA GLU A 61 -0.27 -13.40 6.93
C GLU A 61 -0.71 -11.94 6.72
N ASP A 62 -1.93 -11.74 6.21
CA ASP A 62 -2.51 -10.42 6.05
C ASP A 62 -2.84 -9.79 7.41
N PHE A 63 -3.30 -10.61 8.36
CA PHE A 63 -3.52 -10.18 9.74
C PHE A 63 -2.21 -9.80 10.42
N GLU A 64 -1.18 -10.65 10.34
CA GLU A 64 0.14 -10.38 10.90
C GLU A 64 0.75 -9.10 10.32
N ALA A 65 0.67 -8.91 9.01
CA ALA A 65 1.09 -7.69 8.36
C ALA A 65 0.34 -6.48 8.93
N PHE A 66 -0.99 -6.58 9.10
CA PHE A 66 -1.76 -5.51 9.70
C PHE A 66 -1.33 -5.20 11.14
N ILE A 67 -1.03 -6.21 11.97
CA ILE A 67 -0.50 -6.01 13.33
C ILE A 67 0.84 -5.28 13.30
N LEU A 68 1.74 -5.63 12.38
CA LEU A 68 3.01 -4.92 12.20
C LEU A 68 2.80 -3.44 11.83
N LEU A 69 1.82 -3.15 10.97
CA LEU A 69 1.46 -1.78 10.64
C LEU A 69 0.97 -1.00 11.86
N GLN A 70 0.11 -1.61 12.68
CA GLN A 70 -0.39 -0.98 13.91
C GLN A 70 0.77 -0.69 14.88
N GLN A 71 1.68 -1.64 15.07
CA GLN A 71 2.87 -1.44 15.91
C GLN A 71 3.78 -0.33 15.35
N ALA A 72 4.01 -0.31 14.04
CA ALA A 72 4.83 0.72 13.40
C ALA A 72 4.21 2.12 13.56
N ALA A 73 2.88 2.23 13.46
CA ALA A 73 2.16 3.48 13.72
C ALA A 73 2.26 3.90 15.20
N MET A 74 2.08 2.96 16.15
CA MET A 74 2.23 3.23 17.58
C MET A 74 3.65 3.70 17.95
N LEU A 75 4.67 3.12 17.32
CA LEU A 75 6.07 3.51 17.51
C LEU A 75 6.45 4.81 16.76
N GLY A 76 5.51 5.42 16.04
CA GLY A 76 5.76 6.62 15.23
C GLY A 76 6.62 6.39 13.98
N LYS A 77 6.87 5.12 13.60
CA LYS A 77 7.59 4.76 12.38
C LYS A 77 6.74 4.96 11.12
N VAL A 78 5.42 4.90 11.27
CA VAL A 78 4.46 5.19 10.21
C VAL A 78 3.54 6.30 10.68
N LYS A 79 3.53 7.41 9.94
CA LYS A 79 2.58 8.51 10.16
C LYS A 79 1.27 8.22 9.43
N GLN A 80 0.17 8.65 10.03
CA GLN A 80 -1.17 8.47 9.48
C GLN A 80 -1.75 9.83 9.09
N GLU A 81 -2.09 9.98 7.82
CA GLU A 81 -2.66 11.22 7.29
C GLU A 81 -3.97 11.60 8.00
N SER A 82 -4.81 10.60 8.33
CA SER A 82 -6.07 10.81 9.05
C SER A 82 -5.88 11.48 10.42
N ARG A 83 -4.79 11.15 11.13
CA ARG A 83 -4.45 11.76 12.41
C ARG A 83 -3.96 13.19 12.24
N GLU A 84 -3.18 13.45 11.20
CA GLU A 84 -2.69 14.80 10.90
C GLU A 84 -3.85 15.74 10.55
N LEU A 85 -4.79 15.27 9.72
CA LEU A 85 -6.01 16.03 9.38
C LEU A 85 -6.89 16.30 10.60
N LEU A 86 -7.02 15.35 11.52
CA LEU A 86 -7.78 15.51 12.76
C LEU A 86 -7.13 16.52 13.73
N ILE A 87 -5.80 16.54 13.80
CA ILE A 87 -5.08 17.55 14.60
C ILE A 87 -5.23 18.93 13.95
N SER A 88 -5.08 19.02 12.64
CA SER A 88 -5.23 20.27 11.89
C SER A 88 -6.64 20.87 12.01
N SER A 89 -7.69 20.04 12.04
CA SER A 89 -9.07 20.53 12.16
C SER A 89 -9.45 21.00 13.55
N ARG A 90 -8.72 20.57 14.60
CA ARG A 90 -8.94 20.98 16.00
C ARG A 90 -8.28 22.30 16.38
N SER A 91 -7.49 22.89 15.50
CA SER A 91 -6.68 24.08 15.81
C SER A 91 -7.34 25.42 15.40
N TYR A 92 -8.67 25.41 15.18
CA TYR A 92 -9.48 26.57 14.80
C TYR A 92 -10.55 26.88 15.86
#